data_AF-A0A0N0K7V0-F1
#
_entry.id   AF-A0A0N0K7V0-F1
#
_cell.length_a   1.000
_cell.length_b   1.000
_cell.length_c   1.000
_cell.angle_alpha   90.00
_cell.angle_beta   90.00
_cell.angle_gamma   90.00
#
_symmetry.space_group_name_H-M   'P 1'
#
loop_
_entity.id
_entity.type
_entity.pdbx_description
1 polymer ?
#
loop_
_entity_poly.entity_id
_entity_poly.type
_entity_poly.pdbx_seq_one_letter_code
_entity_poly.pdbx_strand_id
1 'polypeptide(L)'
;MKTLALAFAALALSAGAASAQDYRIAFGDLDLGSVSGADAFDARVNAVARRACRTGAPLADHQCRARFRAEAMRLLPGVRRDEYARARGGRILAAVPVVYG
;
A
#
# COMPACT_ATOMS: atom_id res chain seq x y z
N MET A 1 -33.17 -34.29 -25.27
CA MET A 1 -32.17 -34.10 -24.20
C MET A 1 -31.01 -33.34 -24.83
N LYS A 2 -30.88 -32.05 -24.54
CA LYS A 2 -30.04 -31.10 -25.29
C LYS A 2 -28.89 -30.68 -24.37
N THR A 3 -27.72 -31.26 -24.61
CA THR A 3 -26.47 -31.02 -23.89
C THR A 3 -26.01 -29.60 -24.15
N LEU A 4 -26.17 -28.71 -23.16
CA LEU A 4 -25.58 -27.37 -23.20
C LEU A 4 -24.17 -27.44 -22.61
N ALA A 5 -23.20 -27.26 -23.50
CA ALA A 5 -21.78 -27.27 -23.21
C ALA A 5 -21.39 -26.11 -22.28
N LEU A 6 -20.65 -26.45 -21.23
CA LEU A 6 -20.02 -25.54 -20.28
C LEU A 6 -18.92 -24.72 -20.98
N ALA A 7 -19.07 -23.39 -20.99
CA ALA A 7 -17.99 -22.47 -21.34
C ALA A 7 -17.32 -21.95 -20.06
N PHE A 8 -16.27 -22.61 -19.61
CA PHE A 8 -15.36 -22.09 -18.59
C PHE A 8 -14.41 -21.08 -19.25
N ALA A 9 -14.70 -19.79 -19.10
CA ALA A 9 -13.75 -18.73 -19.46
C ALA A 9 -12.58 -18.76 -18.46
N ALA A 10 -11.44 -19.27 -18.90
CA ALA A 10 -10.20 -19.21 -18.17
C ALA A 10 -9.73 -17.74 -18.10
N LEU A 11 -9.98 -17.07 -16.98
CA LEU A 11 -9.29 -15.83 -16.64
C LEU A 11 -7.81 -16.18 -16.41
N ALA A 12 -6.99 -15.97 -17.43
CA ALA A 12 -5.54 -15.92 -17.28
C ALA A 12 -5.19 -14.72 -16.39
N LEU A 13 -5.13 -14.94 -15.07
CA LEU A 13 -4.43 -14.04 -14.18
C LEU A 13 -2.97 -14.07 -14.61
N SER A 14 -2.55 -13.04 -15.35
CA SER A 14 -1.16 -12.67 -15.53
C SER A 14 -0.60 -12.26 -14.16
N ALA A 15 -0.31 -13.27 -13.34
CA ALA A 15 0.56 -13.13 -12.18
C ALA A 15 1.95 -12.81 -12.73
N GLY A 16 2.20 -11.51 -12.97
CA GLY A 16 3.53 -11.02 -13.29
C GLY A 16 4.48 -11.52 -12.22
N ALA A 17 5.44 -12.35 -12.62
CA ALA A 17 6.48 -12.86 -11.75
C ALA A 17 7.23 -11.64 -11.18
N ALA A 18 6.91 -11.27 -9.94
CA ALA A 18 7.66 -10.28 -9.20
C ALA A 18 9.02 -10.92 -8.93
N SER A 19 10.03 -10.52 -9.69
CA SER A 19 11.41 -10.82 -9.36
C SER A 19 11.64 -10.25 -7.95
N ALA A 20 11.92 -11.12 -6.98
CA ALA A 20 12.07 -10.78 -5.58
C ALA A 20 13.36 -9.98 -5.39
N GLN A 21 13.32 -8.70 -5.77
CA GLN A 21 14.33 -7.72 -5.43
C GLN A 21 13.96 -7.19 -4.04
N ASP A 22 14.82 -7.44 -3.06
CA ASP A 22 14.61 -6.98 -1.69
C ASP A 22 14.83 -5.47 -1.60
N TYR A 23 13.73 -4.71 -1.68
CA TYR A 23 13.73 -3.28 -1.48
C TYR A 23 13.55 -2.95 0.00
N ARG A 24 14.63 -2.53 0.65
CA ARG A 24 14.59 -2.09 2.06
C ARG A 24 14.27 -0.60 2.16
N ILE A 25 13.29 -0.26 2.99
CA ILE A 25 12.86 1.12 3.27
C ILE A 25 13.06 1.36 4.76
N ALA A 26 14.02 2.21 5.11
CA ALA A 26 14.24 2.60 6.50
C ALA A 26 13.14 3.57 6.95
N PHE A 27 12.52 3.28 8.08
CA PHE A 27 11.52 4.13 8.73
C PHE A 27 11.73 4.26 10.25
N GLY A 28 12.70 3.54 10.82
CA GLY A 28 12.94 3.51 12.27
C GLY A 28 13.37 4.87 12.83
N ASP A 29 13.97 5.71 12.00
CA ASP A 29 14.40 7.07 12.29
C ASP A 29 13.29 8.13 12.12
N LEU A 30 12.11 7.73 11.65
CA LEU A 30 11.00 8.64 11.38
C LEU A 30 9.96 8.59 12.51
N ASP A 31 9.44 9.77 12.87
CA ASP A 31 8.22 9.89 13.65
C ASP A 31 7.00 9.83 12.72
N LEU A 32 6.48 8.63 12.50
CA LEU A 32 5.30 8.42 11.66
C LEU A 32 4.01 9.00 12.25
N GLY A 33 4.00 9.38 13.53
CA GLY A 33 2.87 10.08 14.16
C GLY A 33 2.78 11.55 13.78
N SER A 34 3.85 12.12 13.23
CA SER A 34 3.90 13.49 12.74
C SER A 34 3.61 13.58 11.24
N VAL A 35 3.08 14.72 10.79
CA VAL A 35 2.86 14.98 9.36
C VAL A 35 4.18 14.95 8.59
N SER A 36 5.22 15.59 9.12
CA SER A 36 6.54 15.67 8.48
C SER A 36 7.22 14.30 8.38
N GLY A 37 7.10 13.44 9.39
CA GLY A 37 7.65 12.08 9.35
C GLY A 37 6.86 11.16 8.42
N ALA A 38 5.53 11.30 8.34
CA ALA A 38 4.72 10.60 7.35
C ALA A 38 5.06 11.03 5.91
N ASP A 39 5.31 12.31 5.67
CA ASP A 39 5.78 12.83 4.38
C ASP A 39 7.17 12.30 4.00
N ALA A 40 8.10 12.27 4.97
CA ALA A 40 9.42 11.70 4.77
C ALA A 40 9.36 10.20 4.43
N PHE A 41 8.47 9.45 5.08
CA PHE A 41 8.25 8.05 4.77
C PHE A 41 7.72 7.87 3.35
N ASP A 42 6.70 8.63 2.96
CA ASP A 42 6.14 8.56 1.61
C ASP A 42 7.16 8.95 0.54
N ALA A 43 8.00 9.94 0.80
CA ALA A 43 9.09 10.31 -0.09
C ALA A 43 10.06 9.13 -0.32
N ARG A 44 10.41 8.40 0.74
CA ARG A 44 11.28 7.20 0.67
C ARG A 44 10.61 6.08 -0.11
N VAL A 45 9.35 5.76 0.19
CA VAL A 45 8.57 4.75 -0.55
C VAL A 45 8.49 5.12 -2.02
N ASN A 46 8.20 6.38 -2.35
CA ASN A 46 8.14 6.87 -3.73
C ASN A 46 9.48 6.73 -4.46
N ALA A 47 10.59 7.08 -3.82
CA ALA A 47 11.92 6.95 -4.43
C ALA A 47 12.27 5.50 -4.76
N VAL A 48 11.89 4.57 -3.88
CA VAL A 48 12.11 3.13 -4.06
C VAL A 48 11.17 2.58 -5.13
N ALA A 49 9.89 2.93 -5.08
CA ALA A 49 8.90 2.52 -6.08
C ALA A 49 9.28 2.96 -7.51
N ARG A 50 9.87 4.14 -7.68
CA ARG A 50 10.40 4.60 -8.99
C ARG A 50 11.52 3.71 -9.53
N ARG A 51 12.30 3.08 -8.65
CA ARG A 51 13.37 2.15 -9.05
C ARG A 51 12.80 0.78 -9.35
N ALA A 52 11.90 0.29 -8.50
CA ALA A 52 11.26 -1.02 -8.63
C ALA A 52 10.34 -1.13 -9.85
N CYS A 53 9.57 -0.07 -10.12
CA CYS A 53 8.50 -0.07 -11.12
C CYS A 53 8.93 0.56 -12.43
N ARG A 54 10.21 0.52 -12.81
CA ARG A 54 10.66 1.12 -14.07
C ARG A 54 10.35 0.15 -15.21
N THR A 55 9.14 0.22 -15.75
CA THR A 55 8.68 -0.56 -16.90
C THR A 55 8.38 0.38 -18.08
N GLY A 56 8.34 -0.14 -19.30
CA GLY A 56 8.27 0.71 -20.50
C GLY A 56 6.94 1.46 -20.68
N ALA A 57 5.84 1.00 -20.08
CA ALA A 57 4.51 1.58 -20.27
C ALA A 57 4.08 2.44 -19.08
N PRO A 58 3.67 3.72 -19.27
CA PRO A 58 3.31 4.63 -18.17
C PRO A 58 2.19 4.13 -17.26
N LEU A 59 1.17 3.47 -17.84
CA LEU A 59 0.06 2.92 -17.07
C LEU A 59 0.50 1.75 -16.17
N ALA A 60 1.38 0.88 -16.68
CA ALA A 60 1.96 -0.23 -15.92
C ALA A 60 2.84 0.29 -14.78
N ASP A 61 3.64 1.33 -15.03
CA ASP A 61 4.42 2.03 -14.02
C ASP A 61 3.55 2.60 -12.90
N HIS A 62 2.45 3.27 -13.27
CA HIS A 62 1.51 3.82 -12.30
C HIS A 62 0.89 2.74 -11.43
N GLN A 63 0.39 1.65 -12.05
CA GLN A 63 -0.21 0.53 -11.34
C GLN A 63 0.80 -0.17 -10.42
N CYS A 64 2.03 -0.39 -10.90
CA CYS A 64 3.10 -0.96 -10.09
C CYS A 64 3.40 -0.08 -8.87
N ARG A 65 3.55 1.25 -9.04
CA ARG A 65 3.84 2.17 -7.93
C ARG A 65 2.71 2.18 -6.90
N ALA A 66 1.46 2.12 -7.34
CA ALA A 66 0.30 2.02 -6.44
C ALA A 66 0.34 0.72 -5.62
N ARG A 67 0.61 -0.42 -6.26
CA ARG A 67 0.74 -1.72 -5.58
C ARG A 67 1.93 -1.75 -4.62
N PHE A 68 3.07 -1.19 -5.04
CA PHE A 68 4.27 -1.10 -4.22
C PHE A 68 4.02 -0.32 -2.92
N ARG A 69 3.34 0.83 -3.02
CA ARG A 69 2.97 1.63 -1.84
C ARG A 69 2.02 0.88 -0.90
N ALA A 70 1.01 0.21 -1.45
CA ALA A 70 0.08 -0.60 -0.66
C ALA A 70 0.81 -1.71 0.10
N GLU A 71 1.75 -2.37 -0.56
CA GLU A 71 2.56 -3.42 0.06
C GLU A 71 3.50 -2.87 1.14
N ALA A 72 4.16 -1.74 0.89
CA ALA A 72 4.97 -1.07 1.90
C ALA A 72 4.16 -0.78 3.18
N MET A 73 2.92 -0.29 3.05
CA MET A 73 2.01 -0.07 4.19
C MET A 73 1.61 -1.38 4.89
N ARG A 74 1.39 -2.45 4.12
CA ARG A 74 1.03 -3.77 4.67
C ARG A 74 2.17 -4.39 5.50
N LEU A 75 3.41 -4.07 5.16
CA LEU A 75 4.61 -4.56 5.86
C LEU A 75 4.99 -3.71 7.07
N LEU A 76 4.42 -2.52 7.26
CA LEU A 76 4.60 -1.75 8.48
C LEU A 76 4.02 -2.50 9.69
N PRO A 77 4.72 -2.50 10.85
CA PRO A 77 4.13 -2.95 12.11
C PRO A 77 2.82 -2.23 12.41
N GLY A 78 1.84 -2.92 13.01
CA GLY A 78 0.49 -2.39 13.24
C GLY A 78 0.49 -1.02 13.93
N VAL A 79 1.23 -0.88 15.03
CA VAL A 79 1.35 0.39 15.78
C VAL A 79 1.87 1.53 14.89
N ARG A 80 2.88 1.25 14.05
CA ARG A 80 3.45 2.23 13.12
C ARG A 80 2.48 2.61 12.01
N ARG A 81 1.67 1.65 11.55
CA ARG A 81 0.60 1.90 10.58
C ARG A 81 -0.48 2.80 11.16
N ASP A 82 -0.84 2.63 12.43
CA ASP A 82 -1.83 3.47 13.11
C ASP A 82 -1.30 4.88 13.36
N GLU A 83 -0.02 5.03 13.72
CA GLU A 83 0.67 6.32 13.80
C GLU A 83 0.62 7.06 12.46
N TYR A 84 1.05 6.39 11.39
CA TYR A 84 1.01 6.90 10.03
C TYR A 84 -0.43 7.28 9.61
N ALA A 85 -1.41 6.42 9.90
CA ALA A 85 -2.81 6.66 9.60
C ALA A 85 -3.36 7.87 10.36
N ARG A 86 -2.94 8.09 11.61
CA ARG A 86 -3.31 9.28 12.39
C ARG A 86 -2.69 10.55 11.80
N ALA A 87 -1.42 10.51 11.41
CA ALA A 87 -0.75 11.63 10.78
C ALA A 87 -1.40 12.02 9.44
N ARG A 88 -1.84 11.03 8.65
CA ARG A 88 -2.55 11.24 7.38
C ARG A 88 -4.03 11.57 7.53
N GLY A 89 -4.67 11.01 8.55
CA GLY A 89 -6.11 11.08 8.78
C GLY A 89 -6.58 12.40 9.40
N GLY A 90 -5.67 13.30 9.79
CA GLY A 90 -6.00 14.64 10.26
C GLY A 90 -7.02 14.65 11.40
N ARG A 91 -6.56 14.53 12.64
CA ARG A 91 -7.33 14.79 13.87
C ARG A 91 -8.69 14.06 13.95
N ILE A 92 -8.68 12.74 14.01
CA ILE A 92 -9.85 11.99 14.49
C ILE A 92 -9.94 12.17 16.01
N LEU A 93 -10.92 12.97 16.45
CA LEU A 93 -11.27 13.16 17.86
C LEU A 93 -11.91 11.87 18.42
N ALA A 94 -11.61 11.53 19.66
CA ALA A 94 -12.31 10.47 20.37
C ALA A 94 -13.75 10.91 20.70
N ALA A 95 -14.74 10.15 20.25
CA ALA A 95 -16.10 10.24 20.77
C ALA A 95 -16.20 9.35 22.03
N VAL A 96 -16.28 9.97 23.20
CA VAL A 96 -16.55 9.25 24.46
C VAL A 96 -18.07 9.26 24.66
N PRO A 97 -18.76 8.11 24.64
CA PRO A 97 -20.19 8.09 24.91
C PRO A 97 -20.44 8.44 26.38
N VAL A 98 -21.15 9.55 26.62
CA VAL A 98 -21.65 9.89 27.96
C VAL A 98 -22.94 9.13 28.16
N VAL A 99 -22.92 8.11 29.02
CA VAL A 99 -24.13 7.42 29.47
C VAL A 99 -24.74 8.26 30.59
N TYR A 100 -25.89 8.88 30.33
CA TYR A 100 -26.72 9.44 31.40
C TYR A 100 -27.48 8.28 32.03
N GLY A 101 -27.07 7.91 33.25
CA GLY A 101 -27.83 7.02 34.14
C GLY A 101 -28.94 7.79 34.86
#